data_AF-A0A0J1CLY6-F1
#
_entry.id   AF-A0A0J1CLY6-F1
#
_cell.length_a   1.000
_cell.length_b   1.000
_cell.length_c   1.000
_cell.angle_alpha   90.00
_cell.angle_beta   90.00
_cell.angle_gamma   90.00
#
_symmetry.space_group_name_H-M   'P 1'
#
loop_
_entity.id
_entity.type
_entity.pdbx_description
1 polymer ?
#
loop_
_entity_poly.entity_id
_entity_poly.type
_entity_poly.pdbx_seq_one_letter_code
_entity_poly.pdbx_strand_id
1 'polypeptide(L)'
;MHLTELENRLYLDMSNETRDLLLERLAAARATLAEQLGDPLKPADYETLTALVAGCDAATSVVKTLARRYRQWRELEGRLPESPAGGLSEK
;
A
#
# COMPACT_ATOMS: atom_id res chain seq x y z
N MET A 1 -2.10 12.16 -13.65
CA MET A 1 -2.80 11.26 -12.72
C MET A 1 -2.73 11.90 -11.34
N HIS A 2 -3.85 12.09 -10.64
CA HIS A 2 -3.85 12.61 -9.27
C HIS A 2 -3.82 11.42 -8.31
N LEU A 3 -2.80 11.38 -7.44
CA LEU A 3 -2.69 10.40 -6.36
C LEU A 3 -3.41 10.93 -5.13
N THR A 4 -4.06 10.04 -4.38
CA THR A 4 -4.47 10.35 -3.00
C THR A 4 -3.25 10.59 -2.11
N GLU A 5 -3.44 11.18 -0.94
CA GLU A 5 -2.34 11.40 0.02
C GLU A 5 -1.63 10.09 0.39
N LEU A 6 -2.39 9.02 0.63
CA LEU A 6 -1.85 7.70 0.96
C LEU A 6 -1.02 7.14 -0.20
N GLU A 7 -1.55 7.22 -1.42
CA GLU A 7 -0.84 6.78 -2.62
C GLU A 7 0.43 7.58 -2.85
N ASN A 8 0.41 8.90 -2.62
CA ASN A 8 1.59 9.75 -2.73
C ASN A 8 2.67 9.36 -1.71
N ARG A 9 2.28 9.07 -0.48
CA ARG A 9 3.21 8.57 0.55
C ARG A 9 3.82 7.23 0.16
N LEU A 10 3.01 6.29 -0.33
CA LEU A 10 3.50 4.99 -0.83
C LEU A 10 4.36 5.12 -2.09
N TYR A 11 4.08 6.12 -2.94
CA TYR A 11 4.87 6.40 -4.14
C TYR A 11 6.28 6.91 -3.81
N LEU A 12 6.39 7.74 -2.78
CA LEU A 12 7.65 8.33 -2.30
C LEU A 12 8.41 7.42 -1.32
N ASP A 13 7.82 6.29 -0.90
CA ASP A 13 8.36 5.39 0.11
C ASP A 13 9.50 4.50 -0.44
N MET A 14 10.71 5.05 -0.48
CA MET A 14 11.90 4.33 -0.96
C MET A 14 12.43 3.29 0.03
N SER A 15 12.23 3.48 1.35
CA SER A 15 12.72 2.59 2.39
C SER A 15 11.74 1.48 2.78
N ASN A 16 10.49 1.55 2.31
CA ASN A 16 9.35 0.71 2.74
C ASN A 16 8.82 1.03 4.14
N GLU A 17 9.26 2.10 4.77
CA GLU A 17 8.80 2.45 6.13
C GLU A 17 7.30 2.70 6.18
N THR A 18 6.76 3.43 5.19
CA THR A 18 5.32 3.70 5.16
C THR A 18 4.53 2.42 4.86
N ARG A 19 5.00 1.61 3.90
CA ARG A 19 4.42 0.31 3.58
C ARG A 19 4.39 -0.59 4.81
N ASP A 20 5.52 -0.76 5.48
CA ASP A 20 5.66 -1.69 6.60
C ASP A 20 4.86 -1.24 7.81
N LEU A 21 4.84 0.07 8.11
CA LEU A 21 3.98 0.63 9.15
C LEU A 21 2.49 0.37 8.88
N LEU A 22 2.03 0.54 7.64
CA LEU A 22 0.64 0.27 7.28
C LEU A 22 0.30 -1.22 7.41
N LEU A 23 1.20 -2.09 6.95
CA LEU A 23 1.01 -3.55 7.02
C LEU A 23 1.01 -4.04 8.47
N GLU A 24 1.89 -3.50 9.32
CA GLU A 24 1.92 -3.82 10.75
C GLU A 24 0.62 -3.41 11.44
N ARG A 25 0.14 -2.18 11.19
CA ARG A 25 -1.13 -1.70 11.75
C ARG A 25 -2.32 -2.54 11.31
N LEU A 26 -2.37 -2.92 10.03
CA LEU A 26 -3.43 -3.79 9.50
C LEU A 26 -3.35 -5.20 10.11
N ALA A 27 -2.15 -5.75 10.30
CA ALA A 27 -1.94 -7.04 10.94
C ALA A 27 -2.37 -7.02 12.41
N ALA A 28 -2.01 -5.96 13.16
CA ALA A 28 -2.43 -5.77 14.53
C ALA A 28 -3.95 -5.64 14.66
N ALA A 29 -4.59 -4.81 13.82
CA ALA A 29 -6.04 -4.67 13.81
C ALA A 29 -6.74 -6.00 13.50
N ARG A 30 -6.24 -6.74 12.51
CA ARG A 30 -6.76 -8.07 12.16
C ARG A 30 -6.61 -9.07 13.31
N ALA A 31 -5.47 -9.06 14.01
CA ALA A 31 -5.24 -9.94 15.16
C ALA A 31 -6.26 -9.65 16.28
N THR A 32 -6.46 -8.37 16.62
CA THR A 32 -7.46 -7.96 17.62
C THR A 32 -8.89 -8.36 17.24
N LEU A 33 -9.26 -8.26 15.97
CA LEU A 33 -10.57 -8.73 15.48
C LEU A 33 -10.70 -10.26 15.54
N ALA A 34 -9.62 -10.98 15.23
CA ALA A 34 -9.59 -12.44 15.29
C ALA A 34 -9.69 -12.96 16.73
N GLU A 35 -9.10 -12.27 17.70
CA GLU A 35 -9.27 -12.56 19.13
C GLU A 35 -10.75 -12.43 19.54
N GLN A 36 -11.42 -11.34 19.14
CA GLN A 36 -12.85 -11.14 19.43
C GLN A 36 -13.75 -12.21 18.80
N LEU A 37 -13.39 -12.72 17.61
CA LEU A 37 -14.11 -13.83 16.97
C LEU A 37 -13.96 -15.16 17.71
N GLY A 38 -13.01 -15.28 18.64
CA GLY A 38 -12.85 -16.45 19.50
C GLY A 38 -13.87 -16.51 20.64
N ASP A 39 -14.55 -15.40 20.94
CA ASP A 39 -15.55 -15.32 22.00
C ASP A 39 -16.96 -15.72 21.53
N PRO A 40 -17.87 -16.10 22.44
CA PRO A 40 -19.27 -16.32 22.09
C PRO A 40 -19.93 -14.98 21.70
N LEU A 41 -20.29 -14.87 20.42
CA LEU A 41 -20.87 -13.66 19.83
C LEU A 41 -22.32 -13.89 19.38
N LYS A 42 -23.10 -12.82 19.35
CA LYS A 42 -24.39 -12.85 18.65
C LYS A 42 -24.14 -12.91 17.13
N PRO A 43 -25.07 -13.47 16.33
CA PRO A 43 -24.89 -13.58 14.88
C PRO A 43 -24.54 -12.26 14.19
N ALA A 44 -25.20 -11.16 14.53
CA ALA A 44 -24.93 -9.85 13.94
C ALA A 44 -23.52 -9.32 14.26
N ASP A 45 -23.02 -9.57 15.47
CA ASP A 45 -21.68 -9.16 15.88
C ASP A 45 -20.62 -10.01 15.16
N TYR A 46 -20.88 -11.31 14.99
CA TYR A 46 -20.02 -12.22 14.22
C TYR A 46 -19.92 -11.82 12.74
N GLU A 47 -21.05 -11.53 12.09
CA GLU A 47 -21.08 -11.05 10.70
C GLU A 47 -20.32 -9.74 10.55
N THR A 48 -20.47 -8.82 11.49
CA THR A 48 -19.75 -7.54 11.49
C THR A 48 -18.24 -7.75 11.62
N LEU A 49 -17.80 -8.56 12.60
CA LEU A 49 -16.39 -8.81 12.85
C LEU A 49 -15.71 -9.56 11.69
N THR A 50 -16.40 -10.55 11.10
CA THR A 50 -15.88 -11.25 9.91
C THR A 50 -15.75 -10.32 8.70
N ALA A 51 -16.71 -9.40 8.49
CA ALA A 51 -16.59 -8.38 7.45
C ALA A 51 -15.42 -7.43 7.69
N LEU A 52 -15.16 -7.04 8.94
CA LEU A 52 -13.99 -6.21 9.29
C LEU A 52 -12.67 -6.93 9.05
N VAL A 53 -12.56 -8.22 9.41
CA VAL A 53 -11.38 -9.05 9.09
C VAL A 53 -11.14 -9.10 7.59
N ALA A 54 -12.17 -9.35 6.79
CA ALA A 54 -12.08 -9.34 5.33
C ALA A 54 -11.65 -7.96 4.80
N GLY A 55 -12.11 -6.87 5.44
CA GLY A 55 -11.66 -5.51 5.16
C GLY A 55 -10.18 -5.30 5.40
N CYS A 56 -9.62 -5.82 6.51
CA CYS A 56 -8.18 -5.77 6.77
C CYS A 56 -7.37 -6.55 5.72
N ASP A 57 -7.87 -7.71 5.29
CA ASP A 57 -7.22 -8.53 4.25
C ASP A 57 -7.24 -7.82 2.88
N ALA A 58 -8.36 -7.20 2.52
CA ALA A 58 -8.49 -6.40 1.31
C ALA A 58 -7.55 -5.19 1.32
N ALA A 59 -7.52 -4.43 2.43
CA ALA A 59 -6.63 -3.29 2.59
C ALA A 59 -5.15 -3.70 2.51
N THR A 60 -4.78 -4.84 3.10
CA THR A 60 -3.43 -5.41 3.00
C THR A 60 -3.05 -5.69 1.55
N SER A 61 -3.96 -6.28 0.77
CA SER A 61 -3.75 -6.56 -0.65
C SER A 61 -3.55 -5.27 -1.45
N VAL A 62 -4.34 -4.23 -1.18
CA VAL A 62 -4.23 -2.91 -1.83
C VAL A 62 -2.87 -2.27 -1.54
N VAL A 63 -2.44 -2.21 -0.27
CA VAL A 63 -1.15 -1.63 0.12
C VAL A 63 0.01 -2.34 -0.57
N LYS A 64 0.03 -3.69 -0.54
CA LYS A 64 1.05 -4.49 -1.22
C LYS A 64 1.09 -4.24 -2.73
N THR A 65 -0.08 -4.14 -3.35
CA THR A 65 -0.20 -3.92 -4.80
C THR A 65 0.28 -2.54 -5.19
N LEU A 66 -0.12 -1.50 -4.47
CA LEU A 66 0.30 -0.11 -4.72
C LEU A 66 1.80 0.05 -4.51
N ALA A 67 2.34 -0.43 -3.39
CA ALA A 67 3.78 -0.34 -3.11
C ALA A 67 4.62 -1.01 -4.20
N ARG A 68 4.21 -2.21 -4.67
CA ARG A 68 4.88 -2.90 -5.79
C ARG A 68 4.81 -2.08 -7.08
N ARG A 69 3.61 -1.58 -7.43
CA ARG A 69 3.38 -0.82 -8.66
C ARG A 69 4.23 0.45 -8.70
N TYR A 70 4.29 1.19 -7.59
CA TYR A 70 5.05 2.43 -7.54
C TYR A 70 6.55 2.21 -7.58
N ARG A 71 7.06 1.15 -6.94
CA ARG A 71 8.47 0.77 -7.10
C ARG A 71 8.82 0.50 -8.55
N GLN A 72 8.00 -0.28 -9.27
CA GLN A 72 8.22 -0.55 -10.69
C GLN A 72 8.21 0.72 -11.53
N TRP A 73 7.29 1.65 -11.25
CA TRP A 73 7.24 2.94 -11.94
C TRP A 73 8.49 3.77 -11.70
N ARG A 74 8.96 3.84 -10.45
CA ARG A 74 10.19 4.56 -10.10
C ARG A 74 11.44 3.96 -10.74
N GLU A 75 11.52 2.64 -10.80
CA GLU A 75 12.60 1.95 -11.51
C GLU A 75 12.60 2.25 -13.01
N LEU A 76 11.40 2.38 -13.62
CA LEU A 76 11.27 2.77 -15.02
C LEU A 76 11.64 4.24 -15.25
N GLU A 77 11.21 5.15 -14.36
CA GLU A 77 11.57 6.57 -14.41
C GLU A 77 13.09 6.77 -14.27
N GLY A 78 13.74 6.05 -13.35
CA GLY A 78 15.19 6.11 -13.16
C GLY A 78 16.01 5.42 -14.26
N ARG A 79 15.37 4.68 -15.17
CA ARG A 79 16.01 4.03 -16.33
C ARG A 79 15.91 4.83 -17.62
N LEU A 80 15.13 5.92 -17.64
CA LEU A 80 15.14 6.83 -18.77
C LEU A 80 16.51 7.56 -18.75
N PRO A 81 17.30 7.49 -19.83
CA PRO A 81 18.51 8.29 -19.91
C PRO A 81 18.11 9.75 -19.73
N GLU A 82 18.83 10.49 -18.89
CA GLU A 82 18.77 11.95 -18.95
C GLU A 82 18.98 12.31 -20.41
N SER A 83 17.99 12.93 -21.05
CA SER A 83 18.12 13.42 -22.42
C SER A 83 19.50 14.07 -22.53
N PRO A 84 20.35 13.68 -23.50
CA PRO A 84 21.65 14.29 -23.61
C PRO A 84 21.43 15.79 -23.81
N ALA A 85 21.73 16.55 -22.76
CA ALA A 85 21.87 17.99 -22.82
C ALA A 85 23.13 18.24 -23.65
N GLY A 86 22.98 18.27 -24.98
CA GLY A 86 24.08 18.54 -25.87
C GLY A 86 23.87 17.99 -27.27
N GLY A 87 23.69 18.89 -28.23
CA GLY A 87 24.06 18.60 -29.61
C GLY A 87 23.06 19.06 -30.65
N LEU A 88 22.80 20.36 -30.76
CA LEU A 88 22.71 20.99 -32.08
C LEU A 88 23.50 22.29 -32.04
N SER A 89 24.78 22.16 -32.37
CA SER A 89 25.64 23.23 -32.84
C SER A 89 25.69 23.11 -34.35
N GLU A 90 24.93 23.92 -35.09
CA GLU A 90 25.21 24.27 -36.50
C GLU A 90 24.77 25.73 -36.66
N LYS A 91 25.75 26.64 -36.56
CA LYS A 91 26.32 27.43 -37.68
C LYS A 91 25.41 28.54 -38.20
#